data_AF-A0A354WR21-F1
#
_entry.id   AF-A0A354WR21-F1
#
_cell.length_a   1.000
_cell.length_b   1.000
_cell.length_c   1.000
_cell.angle_alpha   90.00
_cell.angle_beta   90.00
_cell.angle_gamma   90.00
#
_symmetry.space_group_name_H-M   'P 1'
#
loop_
_entity.id
_entity.type
_entity.pdbx_description
1 polymer ?
#
loop_
_entity_poly.entity_id
_entity_poly.type
_entity_poly.pdbx_seq_one_letter_code
_entity_poly.pdbx_strand_id
1 'polypeptide(L)'
;MKKIWIAGVTALMLLGMGMQADAGFNLGGIANRAANKAANKAMDSIFSGGSKKSAEKKPKATTKEERADAAAAKQGVKITRTQIDGSVPTAFYGELDPLPPDAFEERPEWFDNRTNIYVMTNARLVAEYENMEQWRTHADQTGLGWVEPDMCRYEELNDEIHHRITALERYKNNVEAGWWDMAAGSADDATYKRAVASNVEPLYKYGLELSNLSILKGYHPERN
;
A
#
# COMPACT_ATOMS: atom_id res chain seq x y z
N MET A 1 60.29 42.09 21.02
CA MET A 1 59.07 41.31 20.73
C MET A 1 59.40 40.32 19.61
N LYS A 2 59.35 39.02 19.89
CA LYS A 2 59.76 37.91 19.00
C LYS A 2 58.53 37.34 18.27
N LYS A 3 58.63 37.05 16.97
CA LYS A 3 58.14 35.80 16.33
C LYS A 3 58.91 35.52 15.02
N ILE A 4 59.56 34.35 14.98
CA ILE A 4 60.26 33.65 13.88
C ILE A 4 59.49 32.31 13.82
N TRP A 5 58.69 32.04 12.78
CA TRP A 5 58.97 31.35 11.49
C TRP A 5 58.77 29.81 11.52
N ILE A 6 58.14 29.34 10.43
CA ILE A 6 58.30 28.03 9.73
C ILE A 6 57.48 26.80 10.19
N ALA A 7 56.61 26.41 9.24
CA ALA A 7 56.24 25.10 8.69
C ALA A 7 55.86 23.89 9.57
N GLY A 8 54.85 23.17 9.09
CA GLY A 8 54.60 21.76 9.44
C GLY A 8 53.22 21.29 9.01
N VAL A 9 53.13 20.59 7.88
CA VAL A 9 51.95 19.79 7.52
C VAL A 9 51.97 18.51 8.36
N THR A 10 50.90 18.22 9.08
CA THR A 10 50.57 16.84 9.51
C THR A 10 49.07 16.71 9.71
N ALA A 11 48.50 15.67 9.09
CA ALA A 11 47.09 15.29 9.15
C ALA A 11 46.74 14.64 10.50
N LEU A 12 45.54 14.89 11.04
CA LEU A 12 44.45 13.92 11.16
C LEU A 12 43.26 14.52 11.93
N MET A 13 42.07 14.21 11.42
CA MET A 13 40.75 14.05 12.05
C MET A 13 40.46 14.73 13.40
N LEU A 14 39.39 15.54 13.42
CA LEU A 14 38.35 15.43 14.45
C LEU A 14 37.07 16.17 14.03
N LEU A 15 35.97 15.44 14.22
CA LEU A 15 34.55 15.79 14.32
C LEU A 15 34.16 17.27 14.28
N GLY A 16 33.08 17.54 13.54
CA GLY A 16 32.09 18.52 13.99
C GLY A 16 31.38 19.27 12.86
N MET A 17 30.09 18.95 12.72
CA MET A 17 29.05 19.81 12.12
C MET A 17 29.04 19.98 10.60
N GLY A 18 28.33 19.05 9.94
CA GLY A 18 27.50 19.39 8.78
C GLY A 18 26.04 19.49 9.21
N MET A 19 25.55 20.71 9.41
CA MET A 19 24.13 21.00 9.15
C MET A 19 23.99 21.14 7.64
N GLN A 20 23.15 20.32 7.01
CA GLN A 20 22.42 20.75 5.83
C GLN A 20 21.09 20.03 5.72
N ALA A 21 20.11 20.81 5.27
CA ALA A 21 18.68 20.62 5.35
C ALA A 21 18.11 19.60 4.35
N ASP A 22 16.83 19.31 4.60
CA ASP A 22 15.77 18.95 3.64
C ASP A 22 15.80 17.58 2.96
N ALA A 23 14.81 16.75 3.32
CA ALA A 23 13.64 16.38 2.49
C ALA A 23 13.01 15.12 3.10
N GLY A 24 11.74 15.10 3.50
CA GLY A 24 10.61 15.55 2.70
C GLY A 24 10.15 14.37 1.85
N PHE A 25 9.31 13.50 2.41
CA PHE A 25 8.63 12.44 1.69
C PHE A 25 7.82 13.05 0.55
N ASN A 26 8.29 12.81 -0.68
CA ASN A 26 7.90 13.51 -1.89
C ASN A 26 6.74 12.79 -2.59
N LEU A 27 5.53 13.35 -2.49
CA LEU A 27 4.33 12.95 -3.26
C LEU A 27 4.34 13.46 -4.72
N GLY A 28 5.50 13.70 -5.34
CA GLY A 28 5.66 14.24 -6.70
C GLY A 28 5.84 13.21 -7.83
N GLY A 29 5.75 11.91 -7.56
CA GLY A 29 6.10 10.84 -8.52
C GLY A 29 5.10 10.58 -9.66
N ILE A 30 3.89 11.15 -9.60
CA ILE A 30 2.82 10.88 -10.58
C ILE A 30 2.66 12.00 -11.62
N ALA A 31 3.17 13.21 -11.37
CA ALA A 31 3.06 14.32 -12.31
C ALA A 31 4.19 14.42 -13.35
N ASN A 32 5.36 13.80 -13.14
CA ASN A 32 6.54 14.05 -13.99
C ASN A 32 6.73 13.08 -15.18
N ARG A 33 5.79 12.16 -15.43
CA ARG A 33 5.83 11.26 -16.61
C ARG A 33 5.10 11.80 -17.85
N ALA A 34 4.29 12.85 -17.71
CA ALA A 34 3.65 13.53 -18.83
C ALA A 34 4.57 14.57 -19.51
N ALA A 35 5.44 15.24 -18.74
CA ALA A 35 6.35 16.26 -19.27
C ALA A 35 7.54 15.66 -20.06
N ASN A 36 8.08 14.51 -19.63
CA ASN A 36 9.18 13.83 -20.35
C ASN A 36 8.74 13.14 -21.66
N LYS A 37 7.43 12.96 -21.88
CA LYS A 37 6.89 12.45 -23.15
C LYS A 37 6.76 13.55 -24.22
N ALA A 38 6.70 14.81 -23.82
CA ALA A 38 6.67 15.96 -24.75
C ALA A 38 8.08 16.39 -25.18
N ALA A 39 9.08 16.31 -24.28
CA ALA A 39 10.47 16.66 -24.59
C ALA A 39 11.15 15.67 -25.56
N ASN A 40 10.90 14.37 -25.43
CA ASN A 40 11.42 13.38 -26.39
C ASN A 40 10.72 13.43 -27.76
N LYS A 41 9.49 13.94 -27.83
CA LYS A 41 8.75 14.13 -29.09
C LYS A 41 9.24 15.34 -29.90
N ALA A 42 9.94 16.28 -29.26
CA ALA A 42 10.53 17.44 -29.91
C ALA A 42 11.98 17.20 -30.41
N MET A 43 12.67 16.18 -29.89
CA MET A 43 14.02 15.79 -30.35
C MET A 43 13.98 14.80 -31.54
N ASP A 44 12.95 13.94 -31.63
CA ASP A 44 12.77 13.03 -32.78
C ASP A 44 12.33 13.77 -34.07
N SER A 45 11.85 15.02 -33.98
CA SER A 45 11.43 15.82 -35.15
C SER A 45 12.57 16.51 -35.89
N ILE A 46 13.82 16.41 -35.41
CA ILE A 46 15.00 17.06 -36.03
C ILE A 46 15.83 16.07 -36.85
N PHE A 47 15.66 14.76 -36.67
CA PHE A 47 16.42 13.72 -37.38
C PHE A 47 15.53 12.58 -37.92
N SER A 48 14.64 12.85 -38.88
CA SER A 48 14.41 11.91 -39.98
C SER A 48 13.72 12.58 -41.16
N GLY A 49 14.48 12.76 -42.24
CA GLY A 49 13.93 13.06 -43.55
C GLY A 49 13.24 11.83 -44.14
N GLY A 50 12.07 12.06 -44.74
CA GLY A 50 11.49 11.33 -45.87
C GLY A 50 11.42 9.80 -45.82
N SER A 51 10.20 9.26 -45.63
CA SER A 51 9.54 8.37 -46.61
C SER A 51 8.24 7.78 -46.06
N LYS A 52 7.15 7.90 -46.84
CA LYS A 52 5.83 7.30 -46.59
C LYS A 52 5.93 5.76 -46.59
N LYS A 53 5.55 5.09 -45.49
CA LYS A 53 5.10 3.68 -45.49
C LYS A 53 3.99 3.43 -44.48
N SER A 54 3.12 2.51 -44.89
CA SER A 54 1.83 2.08 -44.34
C SER A 54 1.82 1.70 -42.86
N ALA A 55 0.73 2.05 -42.19
CA ALA A 55 0.47 1.74 -40.78
C ALA A 55 0.22 0.23 -40.58
N GLU A 56 1.17 -0.44 -39.95
CA GLU A 56 1.06 -1.79 -39.42
C GLU A 56 0.64 -1.72 -37.94
N LYS A 57 -0.38 -2.50 -37.55
CA LYS A 57 -0.96 -2.50 -36.19
C LYS A 57 0.10 -2.89 -35.15
N LYS A 58 0.49 -1.95 -34.28
CA LYS A 58 1.33 -2.23 -33.10
C LYS A 58 0.60 -3.16 -32.12
N PRO A 59 1.27 -4.18 -31.56
CA PRO A 59 0.69 -5.06 -30.55
C PRO A 59 0.44 -4.29 -29.25
N LYS A 60 -0.65 -4.67 -28.56
CA LYS A 60 -1.13 -4.10 -27.30
C LYS A 60 -0.03 -4.21 -26.24
N ALA A 61 0.30 -3.10 -25.58
CA ALA A 61 1.28 -3.10 -24.50
C ALA A 61 0.76 -3.95 -23.33
N THR A 62 1.45 -5.04 -23.01
CA THR A 62 1.16 -5.91 -21.87
C THR A 62 1.33 -5.15 -20.56
N THR A 63 0.44 -5.36 -19.60
CA THR A 63 0.48 -4.68 -18.30
C THR A 63 1.68 -5.13 -17.45
N LYS A 64 1.98 -4.41 -16.37
CA LYS A 64 3.09 -4.76 -15.46
C LYS A 64 2.81 -6.11 -14.78
N GLU A 65 1.54 -6.43 -14.49
CA GLU A 65 1.15 -7.74 -13.96
C GLU A 65 1.38 -8.86 -14.97
N GLU A 66 1.01 -8.65 -16.24
CA GLU A 66 1.13 -9.64 -17.31
C GLU A 66 2.60 -10.01 -17.62
N ARG A 67 3.52 -9.06 -17.39
CA ARG A 67 4.98 -9.32 -17.48
C ARG A 67 5.53 -10.08 -16.29
N ALA A 68 5.00 -9.84 -15.09
CA ALA A 68 5.39 -10.57 -13.89
C ALA A 68 4.91 -12.03 -13.96
N ASP A 69 3.71 -12.25 -14.49
CA ASP A 69 3.14 -13.60 -14.66
C ASP A 69 3.87 -14.40 -15.74
N ALA A 70 4.24 -13.74 -16.83
CA ALA A 70 5.09 -14.34 -17.86
C ALA A 70 6.51 -14.64 -17.37
N ALA A 71 7.02 -13.93 -16.37
CA ALA A 71 8.32 -14.20 -15.76
C ALA A 71 8.26 -15.36 -14.78
N ALA A 72 7.22 -15.42 -13.94
CA ALA A 72 7.00 -16.51 -13.00
C ALA A 72 6.70 -17.85 -13.71
N ALA A 73 5.92 -17.82 -14.80
CA ALA A 73 5.65 -19.00 -15.61
C ALA A 73 6.91 -19.60 -16.26
N LYS A 74 7.90 -18.76 -16.62
CA LYS A 74 9.20 -19.22 -17.14
C LYS A 74 10.07 -19.90 -16.08
N GLN A 75 9.78 -19.66 -14.80
CA GLN A 75 10.47 -20.27 -13.66
C GLN A 75 9.70 -21.48 -13.10
N GLY A 76 8.62 -21.90 -13.76
CA GLY A 76 7.77 -23.00 -13.28
C GLY A 76 6.93 -22.64 -12.06
N VAL A 77 6.94 -21.37 -11.64
CA VAL A 77 6.16 -20.86 -10.51
C VAL A 77 4.75 -20.56 -10.99
N LYS A 78 3.78 -21.37 -10.56
CA LYS A 78 2.37 -21.15 -10.85
C LYS A 78 1.81 -20.13 -9.87
N ILE A 79 1.83 -18.85 -10.24
CA ILE A 79 1.16 -17.82 -9.45
C ILE A 79 -0.35 -18.07 -9.53
N THR A 80 -0.93 -18.56 -8.43
CA THR A 80 -2.38 -18.63 -8.29
C THR A 80 -2.84 -17.29 -7.71
N ARG A 81 -3.01 -16.28 -8.58
CA ARG A 81 -3.80 -15.11 -8.20
C ARG A 81 -5.25 -15.52 -8.26
N THR A 82 -5.82 -15.84 -7.10
CA THR A 82 -7.27 -15.82 -6.94
C THR A 82 -7.69 -14.39 -7.27
N GLN A 83 -8.20 -14.15 -8.48
CA GLN A 83 -8.95 -12.93 -8.75
C GLN A 83 -10.21 -13.04 -7.91
N ILE A 84 -10.15 -12.44 -6.73
CA ILE A 84 -11.31 -12.31 -5.88
C ILE A 84 -12.14 -11.21 -6.53
N ASP A 85 -13.29 -11.61 -7.05
CA ASP A 85 -14.30 -10.66 -7.49
C ASP A 85 -14.70 -9.80 -6.29
N GLY A 86 -14.23 -8.56 -6.25
CA GLY A 86 -14.55 -7.58 -5.21
C GLY A 86 -16.02 -7.16 -5.19
N SER A 87 -16.87 -7.79 -6.01
CA SER A 87 -18.32 -7.59 -6.03
C SER A 87 -19.05 -8.20 -4.82
N VAL A 88 -18.42 -9.13 -4.09
CA VAL A 88 -19.01 -9.72 -2.87
C VAL A 88 -17.92 -9.82 -1.80
N PRO A 89 -17.88 -8.90 -0.82
CA PRO A 89 -17.06 -9.10 0.36
C PRO A 89 -17.66 -10.26 1.13
N THR A 90 -17.00 -11.40 1.07
CA THR A 90 -17.31 -12.51 1.97
C THR A 90 -16.92 -12.05 3.36
N ALA A 91 -17.86 -12.07 4.28
CA ALA A 91 -17.51 -12.01 5.68
C ALA A 91 -16.80 -13.31 6.06
N PHE A 92 -15.51 -13.39 5.71
CA PHE A 92 -14.72 -14.55 6.03
C PHE A 92 -14.37 -14.51 7.51
N TYR A 93 -15.21 -15.19 8.29
CA TYR A 93 -14.97 -15.57 9.68
C TYR A 93 -13.93 -16.71 9.72
N GLY A 94 -12.71 -16.40 9.31
CA GLY A 94 -11.59 -17.35 9.33
C GLY A 94 -10.88 -17.36 10.66
N GLU A 95 -10.18 -18.47 10.93
CA GLU A 95 -9.05 -18.43 11.87
C GLU A 95 -8.06 -17.34 11.43
N LEU A 96 -7.39 -16.72 12.40
CA LEU A 96 -6.34 -15.75 12.10
C LEU A 96 -5.23 -16.45 11.33
N ASP A 97 -4.63 -15.72 10.38
CA ASP A 97 -3.40 -16.22 9.76
C ASP A 97 -2.35 -16.44 10.88
N PRO A 98 -1.49 -17.47 10.77
CA PRO A 98 -0.46 -17.70 11.77
C PRO A 98 0.46 -16.48 11.88
N LEU A 99 1.05 -16.27 13.06
CA LEU A 99 2.11 -15.27 13.22
C LEU A 99 3.32 -15.61 12.35
N PRO A 100 4.17 -14.62 12.01
CA PRO A 100 5.40 -14.89 11.27
C PRO A 100 6.26 -15.93 12.00
N PRO A 101 6.96 -16.81 11.26
CA PRO A 101 7.87 -17.77 11.86
C PRO A 101 9.16 -17.09 12.37
N ASP A 102 9.72 -17.66 13.45
CA ASP A 102 11.02 -17.24 14.00
C ASP A 102 12.14 -17.42 12.95
N ALA A 103 12.08 -18.52 12.20
CA ALA A 103 13.01 -18.82 11.11
C ALA A 103 12.87 -17.81 9.98
N PHE A 104 13.94 -17.05 9.72
CA PHE A 104 13.93 -15.96 8.75
C PHE A 104 13.63 -16.46 7.32
N GLU A 105 14.16 -17.63 6.97
CA GLU A 105 14.02 -18.25 5.65
C GLU A 105 12.57 -18.65 5.32
N GLU A 106 11.72 -18.83 6.35
CA GLU A 106 10.32 -19.24 6.20
C GLU A 106 9.37 -18.03 6.06
N ARG A 107 9.82 -16.81 6.40
CA ARG A 107 8.98 -15.59 6.38
C ARG A 107 8.46 -15.21 4.97
N PRO A 108 9.22 -15.35 3.87
CA PRO A 108 8.68 -15.09 2.54
C PRO A 108 7.53 -16.04 2.16
N GLU A 109 7.67 -17.34 2.44
CA GLU A 109 6.60 -18.31 2.16
C GLU A 109 5.38 -18.09 3.06
N TRP A 110 5.61 -17.79 4.34
CA TRP A 110 4.54 -17.35 5.25
C TRP A 110 3.78 -16.16 4.66
N PHE A 111 4.48 -15.16 4.12
CA PHE A 111 3.87 -13.94 3.57
C PHE A 111 2.91 -14.24 2.43
N ASP A 112 3.35 -15.05 1.48
CA ASP A 112 2.61 -15.38 0.26
C ASP A 112 1.38 -16.26 0.54
N ASN A 113 1.40 -17.05 1.62
CA ASN A 113 0.33 -17.98 1.99
C ASN A 113 -0.78 -17.36 2.84
N ARG A 114 -0.67 -16.09 3.20
CA ARG A 114 -1.67 -15.39 4.01
C ARG A 114 -2.98 -15.18 3.28
N THR A 115 -4.02 -14.98 4.07
CA THR A 115 -5.29 -14.50 3.56
C THR A 115 -5.16 -13.06 3.05
N ASN A 116 -5.80 -12.80 1.91
CA ASN A 116 -5.89 -11.47 1.32
C ASN A 116 -6.73 -10.53 2.20
N ILE A 117 -6.21 -9.35 2.52
CA ILE A 117 -6.87 -8.36 3.40
C ILE A 117 -8.24 -7.89 2.87
N TYR A 118 -8.45 -7.92 1.55
CA TYR A 118 -9.70 -7.47 0.93
C TYR A 118 -10.87 -8.44 1.08
N VAL A 119 -10.64 -9.66 1.59
CA VAL A 119 -11.73 -10.60 1.93
C VAL A 119 -11.98 -10.74 3.42
N MET A 120 -11.20 -10.04 4.24
CA MET A 120 -11.37 -10.10 5.69
C MET A 120 -12.53 -9.22 6.15
N THR A 121 -13.18 -9.67 7.22
CA THR A 121 -14.09 -8.83 8.00
C THR A 121 -13.31 -7.77 8.76
N ASN A 122 -14.01 -6.72 9.20
CA ASN A 122 -13.40 -5.67 10.01
C ASN A 122 -12.84 -6.24 11.33
N ALA A 123 -13.55 -7.19 11.95
CA ALA A 123 -13.11 -7.85 13.18
C ALA A 123 -11.82 -8.64 12.95
N ARG A 124 -11.75 -9.44 11.89
CA ARG A 124 -10.54 -10.20 11.55
C ARG A 124 -9.36 -9.28 11.21
N LEU A 125 -9.57 -8.23 10.42
CA LEU A 125 -8.52 -7.26 10.09
C LEU A 125 -7.89 -6.65 11.35
N VAL A 126 -8.74 -6.18 12.28
CA VAL A 126 -8.29 -5.60 13.54
C VAL A 126 -7.57 -6.63 14.39
N ALA A 127 -8.11 -7.84 14.52
CA ALA A 127 -7.48 -8.90 15.30
C ALA A 127 -6.10 -9.30 14.75
N GLU A 128 -5.95 -9.40 13.43
CA GLU A 128 -4.66 -9.69 12.82
C GLU A 128 -3.67 -8.53 12.95
N TYR A 129 -4.14 -7.29 12.84
CA TYR A 129 -3.31 -6.12 13.06
C TYR A 129 -2.76 -6.09 14.49
N GLU A 130 -3.61 -6.30 15.49
CA GLU A 130 -3.23 -6.36 16.90
C GLU A 130 -2.30 -7.54 17.19
N ASN A 131 -2.48 -8.68 16.53
CA ASN A 131 -1.54 -9.80 16.60
C ASN A 131 -0.16 -9.43 16.03
N MET A 132 -0.11 -8.66 14.93
CA MET A 132 1.15 -8.16 14.39
C MET A 132 1.83 -7.13 15.30
N GLU A 133 1.08 -6.34 16.08
CA GLU A 133 1.65 -5.49 17.14
C GLU A 133 2.31 -6.32 18.25
N GLN A 134 1.67 -7.41 18.66
CA GLN A 134 2.24 -8.35 19.62
C GLN A 134 3.49 -9.03 19.04
N TRP A 135 3.44 -9.44 17.77
CA TRP A 135 4.61 -10.01 17.08
C TRP A 135 5.77 -9.02 17.02
N ARG A 136 5.52 -7.75 16.70
CA ARG A 136 6.56 -6.71 16.70
C ARG A 136 7.23 -6.59 18.07
N THR A 137 6.44 -6.60 19.13
CA THR A 137 6.94 -6.56 20.51
C THR A 137 7.79 -7.79 20.82
N HIS A 138 7.32 -8.98 20.42
CA HIS A 138 8.06 -10.22 20.59
C HIS A 138 9.40 -10.19 19.83
N ALA A 139 9.38 -9.81 18.55
CA ALA A 139 10.56 -9.80 17.69
C ALA A 139 11.64 -8.82 18.18
N ASP A 140 11.24 -7.70 18.79
CA ASP A 140 12.15 -6.76 19.46
C ASP A 140 12.77 -7.40 20.72
N GLN A 141 11.95 -8.04 21.55
CA GLN A 141 12.40 -8.68 22.80
C GLN A 141 13.33 -9.88 22.58
N THR A 142 13.13 -10.65 21.52
CA THR A 142 13.92 -11.85 21.21
C THR A 142 15.08 -11.59 20.26
N GLY A 143 15.17 -10.39 19.68
CA GLY A 143 16.19 -10.05 18.67
C GLY A 143 15.98 -10.74 17.32
N LEU A 144 14.78 -11.27 17.06
CA LEU A 144 14.40 -11.88 15.77
C LEU A 144 14.34 -10.87 14.62
N GLY A 145 14.22 -9.58 14.95
CA GLY A 145 14.22 -8.47 14.00
C GLY A 145 12.89 -8.29 13.26
N TRP A 146 12.65 -7.05 12.85
CA TRP A 146 11.47 -6.62 12.10
C TRP A 146 11.84 -6.48 10.62
N VAL A 147 11.32 -7.37 9.77
CA VAL A 147 11.83 -7.60 8.41
C VAL A 147 10.73 -7.37 7.38
N GLU A 148 11.09 -7.28 6.10
CA GLU A 148 10.20 -6.81 5.03
C GLU A 148 8.86 -7.56 4.95
N PRO A 149 8.82 -8.91 4.97
CA PRO A 149 7.56 -9.65 5.08
C PRO A 149 6.64 -9.18 6.23
N ASP A 150 7.18 -9.04 7.42
CA ASP A 150 6.43 -8.68 8.63
C ASP A 150 5.94 -7.22 8.53
N MET A 151 6.82 -6.32 8.06
CA MET A 151 6.55 -4.91 7.76
C MET A 151 5.38 -4.77 6.81
N CYS A 152 5.49 -5.40 5.65
CA CYS A 152 4.49 -5.27 4.60
C CYS A 152 3.13 -5.81 5.07
N ARG A 153 3.07 -6.90 5.85
CA ARG A 153 1.78 -7.37 6.40
C ARG A 153 1.17 -6.38 7.38
N TYR A 154 1.97 -5.87 8.29
CA TYR A 154 1.50 -4.91 9.27
C TYR A 154 0.93 -3.65 8.58
N GLU A 155 1.64 -3.13 7.57
CA GLU A 155 1.23 -1.97 6.79
C GLU A 155 -0.02 -2.27 5.95
N GLU A 156 -0.09 -3.43 5.28
CA GLU A 156 -1.28 -3.88 4.55
C GLU A 156 -2.55 -3.87 5.41
N LEU A 157 -2.46 -4.44 6.62
CA LEU A 157 -3.57 -4.49 7.56
C LEU A 157 -3.96 -3.08 8.04
N ASN A 158 -2.96 -2.27 8.42
CA ASN A 158 -3.17 -0.90 8.87
C ASN A 158 -3.85 -0.04 7.80
N ASP A 159 -3.35 -0.10 6.58
CA ASP A 159 -3.83 0.71 5.46
C ASP A 159 -5.26 0.34 5.10
N GLU A 160 -5.61 -0.96 5.04
CA GLU A 160 -6.97 -1.37 4.78
C GLU A 160 -7.95 -0.93 5.88
N ILE A 161 -7.56 -0.99 7.17
CA ILE A 161 -8.37 -0.44 8.28
C ILE A 161 -8.67 1.05 8.04
N HIS A 162 -7.65 1.86 7.76
CA HIS A 162 -7.80 3.30 7.54
C HIS A 162 -8.56 3.64 6.26
N HIS A 163 -8.37 2.85 5.19
CA HIS A 163 -9.13 3.01 3.95
C HIS A 163 -10.62 2.72 4.16
N ARG A 164 -10.97 1.68 4.92
CA ARG A 164 -12.37 1.38 5.28
C ARG A 164 -13.00 2.50 6.10
N ILE A 165 -12.28 3.02 7.09
CA ILE A 165 -12.73 4.18 7.89
C ILE A 165 -12.98 5.39 7.00
N THR A 166 -12.01 5.76 6.17
CA THR A 166 -12.11 6.91 5.26
C THR A 166 -13.30 6.77 4.30
N ALA A 167 -13.55 5.56 3.80
CA ALA A 167 -14.68 5.29 2.91
C ALA A 167 -16.04 5.46 3.63
N LEU A 168 -16.15 4.94 4.86
CA LEU A 168 -17.34 5.09 5.71
C LEU A 168 -17.61 6.57 6.04
N GLU A 169 -16.59 7.32 6.44
CA GLU A 169 -16.71 8.74 6.78
C GLU A 169 -17.07 9.59 5.58
N ARG A 170 -16.48 9.31 4.41
CA ARG A 170 -16.84 10.00 3.17
C ARG A 170 -18.32 9.79 2.84
N TYR A 171 -18.83 8.56 2.97
CA TYR A 171 -20.24 8.28 2.76
C TYR A 171 -21.12 9.03 3.77
N LYS A 172 -20.80 8.94 5.07
CA LYS A 172 -21.48 9.66 6.15
C LYS A 172 -21.55 11.15 5.87
N ASN A 173 -20.42 11.79 5.57
CA ASN A 173 -20.34 13.23 5.33
C ASN A 173 -21.21 13.65 4.14
N ASN A 174 -21.30 12.85 3.09
CA ASN A 174 -22.19 13.11 1.96
C ASN A 174 -23.67 12.98 2.34
N VAL A 175 -24.03 11.99 3.16
CA VAL A 175 -25.41 11.80 3.67
C VAL A 175 -25.80 12.98 4.57
N GLU A 176 -24.94 13.36 5.52
CA GLU A 176 -25.19 14.46 6.44
C GLU A 176 -25.29 15.82 5.73
N ALA A 177 -24.53 16.01 4.64
CA ALA A 177 -24.63 17.19 3.78
C ALA A 177 -25.84 17.18 2.83
N GLY A 178 -26.60 16.08 2.75
CA GLY A 178 -27.71 15.91 1.80
C GLY A 178 -27.28 15.75 0.34
N TRP A 179 -26.02 15.40 0.09
CA TRP A 179 -25.46 15.19 -1.26
C TRP A 179 -25.69 13.74 -1.72
N TRP A 180 -26.95 13.40 -1.99
CA TRP A 180 -27.39 12.04 -2.28
C TRP A 180 -26.69 11.39 -3.48
N ASP A 181 -26.40 12.15 -4.54
CA ASP A 181 -25.67 11.64 -5.71
C ASP A 181 -24.22 11.25 -5.35
N MET A 182 -23.57 12.05 -4.49
CA MET A 182 -22.21 11.76 -4.00
C MET A 182 -22.20 10.60 -3.01
N ALA A 183 -23.23 10.50 -2.17
CA ALA A 183 -23.42 9.38 -1.26
C ALA A 183 -23.63 8.07 -2.04
N ALA A 184 -24.44 8.09 -3.10
CA ALA A 184 -24.64 6.95 -3.99
C ALA A 184 -23.31 6.53 -4.64
N GLY A 185 -22.55 7.48 -5.19
CA GLY A 185 -21.22 7.19 -5.75
C GLY A 185 -20.23 6.66 -4.71
N SER A 186 -20.31 7.12 -3.46
CA SER A 186 -19.49 6.58 -2.35
C SER A 186 -19.90 5.16 -1.98
N ALA A 187 -21.19 4.84 -2.03
CA ALA A 187 -21.69 3.49 -1.77
C ALA A 187 -21.29 2.49 -2.86
N ASP A 188 -20.96 2.96 -4.06
CA ASP A 188 -20.47 2.12 -5.15
C ASP A 188 -18.98 1.80 -5.07
N ASP A 189 -18.23 2.53 -4.24
CA ASP A 189 -16.81 2.30 -3.99
C ASP A 189 -16.55 0.90 -3.41
N ALA A 190 -15.53 0.23 -3.92
CA ALA A 190 -15.20 -1.14 -3.51
C ALA A 190 -14.77 -1.21 -2.05
N THR A 191 -14.04 -0.20 -1.54
CA THR A 191 -13.60 -0.15 -0.14
C THR A 191 -14.78 0.10 0.79
N TYR A 192 -15.71 0.99 0.40
CA TYR A 192 -16.97 1.16 1.15
C TYR A 192 -17.73 -0.17 1.26
N LYS A 193 -17.93 -0.86 0.13
CA LYS A 193 -18.61 -2.16 0.09
C LYS A 193 -17.96 -3.18 1.03
N ARG A 194 -16.63 -3.26 1.03
CA ARG A 194 -15.89 -4.11 1.99
C ARG A 194 -16.12 -3.70 3.44
N ALA A 195 -16.10 -2.40 3.73
CA ALA A 195 -16.28 -1.89 5.09
C ALA A 195 -17.66 -2.21 5.66
N VAL A 196 -18.74 -2.05 4.88
CA VAL A 196 -20.13 -2.28 5.34
C VAL A 196 -20.53 -3.75 5.33
N ALA A 197 -19.76 -4.64 4.71
CA ALA A 197 -20.10 -6.05 4.63
C ALA A 197 -19.89 -6.86 5.92
N SER A 198 -19.39 -6.21 6.98
CA SER A 198 -19.24 -6.78 8.33
C SER A 198 -19.42 -5.70 9.40
N ASN A 199 -19.57 -6.10 10.66
CA ASN A 199 -19.67 -5.19 11.80
C ASN A 199 -18.55 -4.14 11.78
N VAL A 200 -18.89 -2.85 11.86
CA VAL A 200 -17.90 -1.75 11.84
C VAL A 200 -17.37 -1.41 13.23
N GLU A 201 -17.93 -1.99 14.30
CA GLU A 201 -17.54 -1.69 15.67
C GLU A 201 -16.03 -1.81 15.95
N PRO A 202 -15.31 -2.81 15.44
CA PRO A 202 -13.85 -2.91 15.64
C PRO A 202 -13.07 -1.68 15.15
N LEU A 203 -13.61 -0.94 14.18
CA LEU A 203 -12.95 0.23 13.60
C LEU A 203 -13.03 1.48 14.49
N TYR A 204 -13.93 1.56 15.49
CA TYR A 204 -14.00 2.71 16.40
C TYR A 204 -12.69 2.92 17.17
N LYS A 205 -12.01 1.84 17.55
CA LYS A 205 -10.70 1.91 18.22
C LYS A 205 -9.65 2.64 17.38
N TYR A 206 -9.82 2.65 16.06
CA TYR A 206 -8.90 3.21 15.07
C TYR A 206 -9.38 4.54 14.48
N GLY A 207 -10.37 5.17 15.10
CA GLY A 207 -10.79 6.53 14.75
C GLY A 207 -12.02 6.63 13.87
N LEU A 208 -12.81 5.56 13.70
CA LEU A 208 -14.11 5.68 13.04
C LEU A 208 -15.07 6.58 13.84
N GLU A 209 -15.49 7.70 13.28
CA GLU A 209 -16.47 8.59 13.90
C GLU A 209 -17.88 8.45 13.29
N LEU A 210 -18.59 7.36 13.63
CA LEU A 210 -19.98 7.14 13.24
C LEU A 210 -20.92 7.13 14.44
N SER A 211 -21.93 8.00 14.45
CA SER A 211 -22.95 8.06 15.51
C SER A 211 -24.25 7.33 15.15
N ASN A 212 -24.54 7.17 13.86
CA ASN A 212 -25.75 6.50 13.38
C ASN A 212 -25.41 5.46 12.32
N LEU A 213 -25.43 4.18 12.69
CA LEU A 213 -25.17 3.07 11.77
C LEU A 213 -26.31 2.81 10.78
N SER A 214 -27.53 3.30 11.06
CA SER A 214 -28.69 3.06 10.20
C SER A 214 -28.59 3.75 8.84
N ILE A 215 -27.66 4.71 8.69
CA ILE A 215 -27.43 5.40 7.43
C ILE A 215 -26.62 4.54 6.44
N LEU A 216 -25.87 3.55 6.93
CA LEU A 216 -24.93 2.79 6.11
C LEU A 216 -25.68 1.85 5.17
N LYS A 217 -25.66 2.18 3.87
CA LYS A 217 -26.28 1.37 2.83
C LYS A 217 -25.52 0.05 2.66
N GLY A 218 -26.23 -1.08 2.81
CA GLY A 218 -25.64 -2.41 2.66
C GLY A 218 -24.87 -2.89 3.90
N TYR A 219 -25.13 -2.30 5.06
CA TYR A 219 -24.48 -2.67 6.31
C TYR A 219 -24.98 -4.02 6.86
N HIS A 220 -24.04 -4.88 7.20
CA HIS A 220 -24.24 -6.23 7.75
C HIS A 220 -23.60 -6.37 9.14
N PRO A 221 -24.23 -5.81 10.21
CA PRO A 221 -23.70 -5.88 11.58
C PRO A 221 -23.65 -7.30 12.14
N GLU A 222 -24.45 -8.22 11.61
CA GLU A 222 -24.51 -9.62 12.04
C GLU A 222 -23.27 -10.43 11.65
N ARG A 223 -22.40 -9.88 10.80
CA ARG A 223 -21.25 -10.58 10.24
C ARG A 223 -19.97 -10.11 10.91
N ASN A 224 -19.22 -11.05 11.48
CA ASN A 224 -17.86 -10.85 12.03
C ASN A 224 -16.88 -11.77 11.32
#